data_AF-A0AA38CKT5-F1
#
_entry.id   AF-A0AA38CKT5-F1
#
_cell.length_a   1.000
_cell.length_b   1.000
_cell.length_c   1.000
_cell.angle_alpha   90.00
_cell.angle_beta   90.00
_cell.angle_gamma   90.00
#
_symmetry.space_group_name_H-M   'P 1'
#
loop_
_entity.id
_entity.type
_entity.pdbx_description
1 polymer ?
#
loop_
_entity_poly.entity_id
_entity_poly.type
_entity_poly.pdbx_seq_one_letter_code
_entity_poly.pdbx_strand_id
1 'polypeptide(L)'
;SELYLGQKTVAGDNLEPTPWHPFPTKKISSDGKYTRASQIFQCSYLTCSSPLRFIRSYMNKNDLFQNTTRSCPAFFQWIHEDLAQWRVSGIGENNIRAAKEFAAFRVVIVGGRLYVDLYYACVQSRMMFTIWGLLQLLERYPGLVPDVDLMFDCMDRPRIERLKYRQSNLSPPPLFRYCSKRDHLDIPFPDWSFWGWSETNLASWEEEFNNIKLGSKAVKWIDRKPIAYWRGNPDVSSHIRTKLLDCNSSSAWGAEILRQ
;
A
#
# COMPACT_ATOMS: atom_id res chain seq x y z
N SER A 1 1.05 -9.57 38.60
CA SER A 1 0.06 -8.87 37.77
C SER A 1 0.58 -8.85 36.34
N GLU A 2 0.62 -10.04 35.73
CA GLU A 2 1.05 -10.28 34.35
C GLU A 2 -0.11 -10.99 33.68
N LEU A 3 -0.87 -10.29 32.85
CA LEU A 3 -1.83 -10.84 31.90
C LEU A 3 -2.13 -9.69 30.93
N TYR A 4 -2.14 -9.96 29.62
CA TYR A 4 -2.36 -9.06 28.47
C TYR A 4 -1.14 -8.55 27.67
N LEU A 5 0.04 -9.20 27.73
CA LEU A 5 1.16 -8.83 26.84
C LEU A 5 1.23 -9.59 25.49
N GLY A 6 0.19 -10.32 25.07
CA GLY A 6 0.35 -11.36 24.04
C GLY A 6 -0.58 -11.34 22.81
N GLN A 7 -1.64 -10.53 22.76
CA GLN A 7 -2.57 -10.56 21.62
C GLN A 7 -2.27 -9.42 20.64
N LYS A 8 -1.72 -9.76 19.46
CA LYS A 8 -1.60 -8.83 18.34
C LYS A 8 -3.01 -8.37 17.94
N THR A 9 -3.23 -7.07 17.82
CA THR A 9 -4.48 -6.55 17.27
C THR A 9 -4.50 -6.71 15.75
N VAL A 10 -5.68 -6.71 15.14
CA VAL A 10 -5.85 -6.74 13.67
C VAL A 10 -5.19 -5.51 13.01
N ALA A 11 -5.15 -4.41 13.73
CA ALA A 11 -4.56 -3.16 13.26
C ALA A 11 -3.04 -3.07 13.51
N GLY A 12 -2.45 -4.02 14.25
CA GLY A 12 -1.02 -4.02 14.60
C GLY A 12 -0.58 -2.81 15.44
N ASP A 13 -1.52 -2.08 16.05
CA ASP A 13 -1.27 -0.85 16.80
C ASP A 13 -0.57 -1.08 18.15
N ASN A 14 -0.56 -2.34 18.62
CA ASN A 14 0.18 -2.75 19.80
C ASN A 14 1.55 -3.36 19.49
N LEU A 15 2.03 -3.27 18.24
CA LEU A 15 3.35 -3.73 17.83
C LEU A 15 4.37 -2.59 17.81
N GLU A 16 5.63 -2.96 17.96
CA GLU A 16 6.73 -2.01 17.78
C GLU A 16 6.87 -1.62 16.30
N PRO A 17 7.28 -0.37 15.99
CA PRO A 17 7.66 0.04 14.65
C PRO A 17 8.73 -0.86 14.04
N THR A 18 8.83 -0.87 12.71
CA THR A 18 9.93 -1.55 12.02
C THR A 18 11.29 -0.98 12.47
N PRO A 19 12.30 -1.83 12.79
CA PRO A 19 13.61 -1.36 13.25
C PRO A 19 14.35 -0.44 12.26
N TRP A 20 14.07 -0.60 10.96
CA TRP A 20 14.71 0.17 9.89
C TRP A 20 13.99 1.47 9.53
N HIS A 21 12.79 1.70 10.06
CA HIS A 21 12.06 2.95 9.88
C HIS A 21 11.22 3.26 11.12
N PRO A 22 11.85 3.85 12.16
CA PRO A 22 11.12 4.25 13.36
C PRO A 22 10.12 5.36 13.03
N PHE A 23 8.93 5.27 13.60
CA PHE A 23 7.92 6.31 13.54
C PHE A 23 7.19 6.40 14.88
N PRO A 24 6.62 7.58 15.23
CA PRO A 24 5.85 7.70 16.46
C PRO A 24 4.65 6.77 16.42
N THR A 25 4.57 5.84 17.38
CA THR A 25 3.34 5.08 17.60
C THR A 25 2.32 6.02 18.22
N LYS A 26 1.15 6.16 17.59
CA LYS A 26 0.04 6.88 18.24
C LYS A 26 -0.34 6.07 19.47
N LYS A 27 -0.10 6.60 20.67
CA LYS A 27 -0.83 6.15 21.86
C LYS A 27 -2.31 6.34 21.54
N ILE A 28 -3.11 5.31 21.79
CA ILE A 28 -4.56 5.36 21.57
C ILE A 28 -5.13 6.54 22.36
N SER A 29 -5.27 7.70 21.74
CA SER A 29 -6.40 8.57 22.03
C SER A 29 -7.60 7.84 21.48
N SER A 30 -8.69 7.78 22.23
CA SER A 30 -9.98 7.20 21.87
C SER A 30 -10.65 7.91 20.69
N ASP A 31 -9.93 8.10 19.60
CA ASP A 31 -10.42 8.69 18.37
C ASP A 31 -11.24 7.62 17.65
N GLY A 32 -12.56 7.66 17.86
CA GLY A 32 -13.49 6.58 17.56
C GLY A 32 -13.53 6.12 16.10
N LYS A 33 -12.87 6.82 15.16
CA LYS A 33 -12.80 6.42 13.75
C LYS A 33 -11.87 5.23 13.50
N TYR A 34 -10.68 5.21 14.11
CA TYR A 34 -9.70 4.13 13.90
C TYR A 34 -10.16 2.84 14.59
N THR A 35 -10.61 2.95 15.84
CA THR A 35 -11.18 1.83 16.59
C THR A 35 -12.37 1.24 15.86
N ARG A 36 -13.26 2.07 15.30
CA ARG A 36 -14.41 1.61 14.51
C ARG A 36 -14.00 0.94 13.21
N ALA A 37 -13.00 1.47 12.50
CA ALA A 37 -12.47 0.81 11.29
C ALA A 37 -11.88 -0.57 11.63
N SER A 38 -10.98 -0.64 12.61
CA SER A 38 -10.40 -1.89 13.10
C SER A 38 -11.48 -2.91 13.53
N GLN A 39 -12.50 -2.46 14.25
CA GLN A 39 -13.65 -3.29 14.63
C GLN A 39 -14.48 -3.76 13.43
N ILE A 40 -14.76 -2.90 12.43
CA ILE A 40 -15.49 -3.28 11.22
C ILE A 40 -14.71 -4.34 10.45
N PHE A 41 -13.41 -4.16 10.29
CA PHE A 41 -12.52 -5.11 9.63
C PHE A 41 -12.52 -6.46 10.36
N GLN A 42 -12.38 -6.44 11.68
CA GLN A 42 -12.38 -7.64 12.51
C GLN A 42 -13.74 -8.37 12.47
N CYS A 43 -14.86 -7.65 12.63
CA CYS A 43 -16.20 -8.24 12.63
C CYS A 43 -16.64 -8.73 11.25
N SER A 44 -16.28 -8.04 10.17
CA SER A 44 -16.79 -8.37 8.84
C SER A 44 -16.05 -9.54 8.17
N TYR A 45 -14.79 -9.79 8.55
CA TYR A 45 -13.95 -10.77 7.83
C TYR A 45 -13.20 -11.76 8.71
N LEU A 46 -12.95 -11.44 9.99
CA LEU A 46 -12.06 -12.27 10.82
C LEU A 46 -12.79 -13.02 11.94
N THR A 47 -13.85 -12.48 12.56
CA THR A 47 -14.45 -13.12 13.75
C THR A 47 -15.98 -13.04 13.92
N CYS A 48 -16.81 -12.70 12.94
CA CYS A 48 -18.27 -12.90 13.09
C CYS A 48 -18.89 -13.66 11.91
N SER A 49 -19.63 -14.71 12.26
CA SER A 49 -20.41 -15.53 11.33
C SER A 49 -21.56 -14.71 10.72
N SER A 50 -21.30 -14.15 9.52
CA SER A 50 -22.27 -13.75 8.47
C SER A 50 -23.12 -12.46 8.66
N PRO A 51 -23.67 -11.85 7.57
CA PRO A 51 -23.66 -12.29 6.17
C PRO A 51 -22.99 -11.32 5.19
N LEU A 52 -22.38 -11.89 4.14
CA LEU A 52 -21.79 -11.30 2.92
C LEU A 52 -22.75 -10.41 2.08
N ARG A 53 -23.81 -9.82 2.65
CA ARG A 53 -24.82 -9.06 1.92
C ARG A 53 -24.43 -7.62 1.60
N PHE A 54 -23.58 -6.99 2.42
CA PHE A 54 -23.25 -5.58 2.24
C PHE A 54 -22.22 -5.33 1.11
N ILE A 55 -21.24 -6.22 0.96
CA ILE A 55 -20.21 -6.11 -0.09
C ILE A 55 -20.77 -6.50 -1.46
N ARG A 56 -21.67 -7.49 -1.49
CA ARG A 56 -22.35 -7.93 -2.72
C ARG A 56 -23.11 -6.80 -3.42
N SER A 57 -23.65 -5.83 -2.67
CA SER A 57 -24.33 -4.66 -3.24
C SER A 57 -23.39 -3.67 -3.93
N TYR A 58 -22.15 -3.55 -3.45
CA TYR A 58 -21.15 -2.65 -4.05
C TYR A 58 -20.44 -3.33 -5.24
N MET A 59 -20.19 -4.65 -5.13
CA MET A 59 -19.60 -5.45 -6.19
C MET A 59 -20.57 -5.72 -7.36
N ASN A 60 -21.88 -5.83 -7.12
CA ASN A 60 -22.90 -6.05 -8.16
C ASN A 60 -23.09 -4.88 -9.14
N LYS A 61 -22.44 -3.71 -8.92
CA LYS A 61 -22.47 -2.58 -9.85
C LYS A 61 -21.30 -2.54 -10.83
N ASN A 62 -20.33 -3.45 -10.71
CA ASN A 62 -19.31 -3.59 -11.72
C ASN A 62 -19.76 -4.64 -12.72
N ASP A 63 -20.25 -4.11 -13.85
CA ASP A 63 -20.36 -4.77 -15.13
C ASP A 63 -19.24 -5.81 -15.26
N LEU A 64 -19.61 -7.04 -15.61
CA LEU A 64 -18.65 -8.04 -16.06
C LEU A 64 -17.84 -7.36 -17.16
N PHE A 65 -16.61 -6.91 -16.85
CA PHE A 65 -15.69 -6.42 -17.85
C PHE A 65 -15.46 -7.59 -18.81
N GLN A 66 -16.30 -7.69 -19.84
CA GLN A 66 -16.08 -8.53 -20.99
C GLN A 66 -14.90 -7.90 -21.71
N ASN A 67 -13.71 -8.25 -21.25
CA ASN A 67 -12.48 -7.80 -21.82
C ASN A 67 -12.36 -8.51 -23.18
N THR A 68 -12.82 -7.83 -24.23
CA THR A 68 -12.78 -8.29 -25.62
C THR A 68 -11.35 -8.40 -26.15
N THR A 69 -10.36 -7.95 -25.38
CA THR A 69 -8.94 -8.18 -25.61
C THR A 69 -8.40 -9.19 -24.60
N ARG A 70 -7.99 -10.38 -25.09
CA ARG A 70 -7.30 -11.42 -24.29
C ARG A 70 -5.90 -11.02 -23.78
N SER A 71 -5.47 -9.78 -23.97
CA SER A 71 -4.13 -9.32 -23.55
C SER A 71 -4.17 -8.57 -22.22
N CYS A 72 -3.22 -8.88 -21.34
CA CYS A 72 -2.97 -8.11 -20.13
C CYS A 72 -2.65 -6.63 -20.51
N PRO A 73 -3.23 -5.64 -19.82
CA PRO A 73 -2.92 -4.23 -20.07
C PRO A 73 -1.41 -3.94 -19.99
N ALA A 74 -0.91 -3.09 -20.89
CA ALA A 74 0.54 -2.83 -21.03
C ALA A 74 1.20 -2.33 -19.73
N PHE A 75 0.48 -1.63 -18.86
CA PHE A 75 1.03 -1.18 -17.58
C PHE A 75 1.35 -2.32 -16.60
N PHE A 76 0.79 -3.51 -16.77
CA PHE A 76 1.13 -4.70 -15.98
C PHE A 76 2.36 -5.46 -16.51
N GLN A 77 2.93 -5.06 -17.66
CA GLN A 77 4.09 -5.74 -18.24
C GLN A 77 5.31 -5.77 -17.30
N TRP A 78 5.42 -4.75 -16.43
CA TRP A 78 6.53 -4.60 -15.48
C TRP A 78 6.58 -5.71 -14.42
N ILE A 79 5.47 -6.42 -14.16
CA ILE A 79 5.46 -7.59 -13.27
C ILE A 79 6.51 -8.63 -13.73
N HIS A 80 6.71 -8.78 -15.05
CA HIS A 80 7.72 -9.69 -15.57
C HIS A 80 9.15 -9.24 -15.25
N GLU A 81 9.40 -7.93 -15.24
CA GLU A 81 10.70 -7.36 -14.87
C GLU A 81 10.94 -7.43 -13.36
N ASP A 82 9.91 -7.12 -12.57
CA ASP A 82 9.97 -7.13 -11.10
C ASP A 82 10.18 -8.54 -10.52
N LEU A 83 9.79 -9.58 -11.27
CA LEU A 83 9.99 -10.99 -10.90
C LEU A 83 11.14 -11.67 -11.65
N ALA A 84 11.83 -10.96 -12.55
CA ALA A 84 12.81 -11.54 -13.47
C ALA A 84 13.97 -12.25 -12.74
N GLN A 85 14.39 -11.73 -11.59
CA GLN A 85 15.48 -12.27 -10.79
C GLN A 85 15.23 -13.70 -10.28
N TRP A 86 13.96 -14.11 -10.17
CA TRP A 86 13.59 -15.47 -9.75
C TRP A 86 13.09 -16.34 -10.91
N ARG A 87 13.15 -15.86 -12.15
CA ARG A 87 12.58 -16.57 -13.31
C ARG A 87 13.14 -17.98 -13.49
N VAL A 88 14.45 -18.15 -13.28
CA VAL A 88 15.13 -19.45 -13.46
C VAL A 88 15.24 -20.21 -12.15
N SER A 89 15.58 -19.53 -11.05
CA SER A 89 15.77 -20.18 -9.73
C SER A 89 14.47 -20.55 -9.02
N GLY A 90 13.37 -19.90 -9.38
CA GLY A 90 12.16 -19.87 -8.57
C GLY A 90 12.36 -19.11 -7.25
N ILE A 91 11.29 -19.10 -6.45
CA ILE A 91 11.26 -18.59 -5.08
C ILE A 91 11.08 -19.79 -4.16
N GLY A 92 12.13 -20.17 -3.42
CA GLY A 92 12.10 -21.27 -2.47
C GLY A 92 11.79 -20.79 -1.04
N GLU A 93 11.57 -21.75 -0.14
CA GLU A 93 11.30 -21.49 1.28
C GLU A 93 12.42 -20.67 1.94
N ASN A 94 13.68 -20.91 1.58
CA ASN A 94 14.82 -20.15 2.09
C ASN A 94 14.74 -18.66 1.69
N ASN A 95 14.22 -18.34 0.51
CA ASN A 95 14.04 -16.95 0.08
C ASN A 95 12.96 -16.27 0.92
N ILE A 96 11.84 -16.96 1.17
CA ILE A 96 10.76 -16.46 2.04
C ILE A 96 11.25 -16.26 3.46
N ARG A 97 12.00 -17.23 4.02
CA ARG A 97 12.56 -17.12 5.38
C ARG A 97 13.55 -15.95 5.48
N ALA A 98 14.36 -15.72 4.46
CA ALA A 98 15.26 -14.57 4.40
C ALA A 98 14.48 -13.25 4.27
N ALA A 99 13.38 -13.23 3.52
CA ALA A 99 12.53 -12.04 3.36
C ALA A 99 11.91 -11.57 4.69
N LYS A 100 11.69 -12.47 5.65
CA LYS A 100 11.18 -12.14 6.99
C LYS A 100 12.02 -11.08 7.71
N GLU A 101 13.34 -11.05 7.49
CA GLU A 101 14.24 -10.04 8.09
C GLU A 101 13.85 -8.60 7.69
N PHE A 102 13.21 -8.44 6.53
CA PHE A 102 12.85 -7.15 5.95
C PHE A 102 11.34 -6.88 5.98
N ALA A 103 10.53 -7.81 6.48
CA ALA A 103 9.08 -7.75 6.40
C ALA A 103 8.45 -7.17 7.67
N ALA A 104 7.44 -6.34 7.50
CA ALA A 104 6.55 -5.89 8.58
C ALA A 104 5.44 -6.91 8.86
N PHE A 105 4.99 -7.64 7.84
CA PHE A 105 3.97 -8.69 7.99
C PHE A 105 4.08 -9.72 6.86
N ARG A 106 3.55 -10.91 7.13
CA ARG A 106 3.43 -12.02 6.18
C ARG A 106 1.97 -12.26 5.86
N VAL A 107 1.72 -12.54 4.59
CA VAL A 107 0.41 -12.99 4.10
C VAL A 107 0.57 -14.36 3.47
N VAL A 108 -0.31 -15.29 3.85
CA VAL A 108 -0.41 -16.62 3.25
C VAL A 108 -1.83 -16.81 2.75
N ILE A 109 -1.98 -17.24 1.50
CA ILE A 109 -3.26 -17.67 0.94
C ILE A 109 -3.16 -19.17 0.73
N VAL A 110 -4.07 -19.95 1.32
CA VAL A 110 -4.17 -21.39 1.12
C VAL A 110 -5.63 -21.78 1.00
N GLY A 111 -6.00 -22.48 -0.08
CA GLY A 111 -7.37 -22.91 -0.34
C GLY A 111 -8.37 -21.75 -0.37
N GLY A 112 -7.96 -20.59 -0.89
CA GLY A 112 -8.77 -19.37 -0.94
C GLY A 112 -8.98 -18.67 0.41
N ARG A 113 -8.26 -19.07 1.46
CA ARG A 113 -8.31 -18.44 2.79
C ARG A 113 -7.06 -17.60 3.03
N LEU A 114 -7.26 -16.38 3.51
CA LEU A 114 -6.21 -15.43 3.85
C LEU A 114 -5.76 -15.60 5.31
N TYR A 115 -4.47 -15.75 5.53
CA TYR A 115 -3.83 -15.79 6.84
C TYR A 115 -2.79 -14.67 6.90
N VAL A 116 -2.73 -13.99 8.04
CA VAL A 116 -1.84 -12.84 8.24
C VAL A 116 -1.06 -13.02 9.54
N ASP A 117 0.25 -12.84 9.49
CA ASP A 117 1.12 -12.80 10.66
C ASP A 117 1.85 -11.45 10.71
N LEU A 118 1.65 -10.71 11.79
CA LEU A 118 2.16 -9.35 11.95
C LEU A 118 3.49 -9.37 12.73
N TYR A 119 4.56 -8.81 12.17
CA TYR A 119 5.87 -8.73 12.81
C TYR A 119 6.11 -7.37 13.48
N TYR A 120 5.73 -6.30 12.78
CA TYR A 120 5.93 -4.93 13.20
C TYR A 120 4.70 -4.07 12.88
N ALA A 121 4.56 -2.96 13.59
CA ALA A 121 3.56 -1.95 13.27
C ALA A 121 3.89 -1.27 11.94
N CYS A 122 2.84 -0.93 11.22
CA CYS A 122 2.89 -0.11 10.02
C CYS A 122 2.47 1.32 10.32
N VAL A 123 3.01 2.28 9.57
CA VAL A 123 2.55 3.66 9.64
C VAL A 123 1.07 3.66 9.27
N GLN A 124 0.21 4.18 10.16
CA GLN A 124 -1.21 4.42 9.86
C GLN A 124 -1.95 3.15 9.36
N SER A 125 -3.07 3.32 8.66
CA SER A 125 -3.93 2.24 8.14
C SER A 125 -3.37 1.47 6.93
N ARG A 126 -2.10 1.67 6.55
CA ARG A 126 -1.51 1.14 5.30
C ARG A 126 -1.66 -0.38 5.17
N MET A 127 -1.28 -1.10 6.21
CA MET A 127 -1.37 -2.57 6.23
C MET A 127 -2.81 -3.07 6.17
N MET A 128 -3.72 -2.43 6.90
CA MET A 128 -5.13 -2.83 6.93
C MET A 128 -5.76 -2.77 5.54
N PHE A 129 -5.46 -1.72 4.76
CA PHE A 129 -5.95 -1.58 3.40
C PHE A 129 -5.31 -2.56 2.41
N THR A 130 -4.03 -2.93 2.60
CA THR A 130 -3.43 -4.02 1.83
C THR A 130 -4.13 -5.35 2.08
N ILE A 131 -4.43 -5.67 3.34
CA ILE A 131 -5.21 -6.85 3.72
C ILE A 131 -6.63 -6.75 3.11
N TRP A 132 -7.26 -5.58 3.18
CA TRP A 132 -8.58 -5.32 2.56
C TRP A 132 -8.59 -5.63 1.07
N GLY A 133 -7.57 -5.19 0.34
CA GLY A 133 -7.44 -5.40 -1.09
C GLY A 133 -7.34 -6.88 -1.44
N LEU A 134 -6.57 -7.64 -0.66
CA LEU A 134 -6.43 -9.08 -0.83
C LEU A 134 -7.72 -9.84 -0.51
N LEU A 135 -8.48 -9.42 0.51
CA LEU A 135 -9.78 -9.99 0.81
C LEU A 135 -10.77 -9.78 -0.35
N GLN A 136 -10.81 -8.58 -0.92
CA GLN A 136 -11.64 -8.30 -2.10
C GLN A 136 -11.18 -9.08 -3.34
N LEU A 137 -9.87 -9.27 -3.53
CA LEU A 137 -9.33 -10.10 -4.61
C LEU A 137 -9.87 -11.54 -4.50
N LEU A 138 -9.84 -12.13 -3.30
CA LEU A 138 -10.33 -13.47 -3.04
C LEU A 138 -11.84 -13.58 -3.22
N GLU A 139 -12.61 -12.57 -2.80
CA GLU A 139 -14.07 -12.54 -2.98
C GLU A 139 -14.46 -12.37 -4.46
N ARG A 140 -13.73 -11.55 -5.22
CA ARG A 140 -14.02 -11.28 -6.63
C ARG A 140 -13.62 -12.45 -7.54
N TYR A 141 -12.55 -13.17 -7.20
CA TYR A 141 -11.99 -14.25 -8.02
C TYR A 141 -11.82 -15.56 -7.23
N PRO A 142 -12.93 -16.14 -6.72
CA PRO A 142 -12.88 -17.34 -5.91
C PRO A 142 -12.32 -18.52 -6.70
N GLY A 143 -11.32 -19.20 -6.13
CA GLY A 143 -10.66 -20.35 -6.74
C GLY A 143 -9.64 -20.03 -7.85
N LEU A 144 -9.47 -18.76 -8.22
CA LEU A 144 -8.49 -18.33 -9.23
C LEU A 144 -7.19 -17.80 -8.60
N VAL A 145 -7.23 -17.36 -7.34
CA VAL A 145 -6.03 -16.94 -6.61
C VAL A 145 -5.31 -18.20 -6.11
N PRO A 146 -4.06 -18.45 -6.53
CA PRO A 146 -3.33 -19.65 -6.13
C PRO A 146 -2.91 -19.58 -4.66
N ASP A 147 -2.54 -20.73 -4.12
CA ASP A 147 -1.83 -20.79 -2.84
C ASP A 147 -0.50 -20.04 -2.96
N VAL A 148 -0.25 -19.10 -2.06
CA VAL A 148 0.91 -18.21 -2.15
C VAL A 148 1.36 -17.72 -0.77
N ASP A 149 2.65 -17.47 -0.63
CA ASP A 149 3.31 -16.95 0.57
C ASP A 149 4.04 -15.65 0.25
N LEU A 150 3.64 -14.56 0.89
CA LEU A 150 4.03 -13.20 0.56
C LEU A 150 4.58 -12.49 1.80
N MET A 151 5.70 -11.80 1.64
CA MET A 151 6.32 -10.95 2.65
C MET A 151 6.15 -9.48 2.26
N PHE A 152 5.62 -8.67 3.15
CA PHE A 152 5.36 -7.25 2.91
C PHE A 152 6.13 -6.36 3.85
N ASP A 153 6.62 -5.23 3.33
CA ASP A 153 7.02 -4.08 4.12
C ASP A 153 6.22 -2.85 3.69
N CYS A 154 5.67 -2.17 4.70
CA CYS A 154 4.74 -1.06 4.55
C CYS A 154 5.39 0.34 4.54
N MET A 155 6.72 0.43 4.53
CA MET A 155 7.46 1.70 4.51
C MET A 155 7.78 2.18 3.09
N ASP A 156 8.00 3.48 2.93
CA ASP A 156 8.10 4.13 1.61
C ASP A 156 9.43 3.91 0.89
N ARG A 157 10.52 3.61 1.62
CA ARG A 157 11.86 3.47 1.02
C ARG A 157 12.13 2.02 0.60
N PRO A 158 12.56 1.78 -0.65
CA PRO A 158 13.00 0.46 -1.11
C PRO A 158 14.13 -0.11 -0.24
N ARG A 159 14.23 -1.46 -0.14
CA ARG A 159 15.15 -2.13 0.80
C ARG A 159 16.07 -3.16 0.16
N ILE A 160 15.62 -3.90 -0.84
CA ILE A 160 16.43 -4.99 -1.41
C ILE A 160 17.37 -4.44 -2.48
N GLU A 161 18.57 -4.04 -2.09
CA GLU A 161 19.58 -3.48 -2.99
C GLU A 161 20.08 -4.50 -4.03
N ARG A 162 19.92 -4.17 -5.31
CA ARG A 162 20.27 -5.05 -6.43
C ARG A 162 21.76 -5.40 -6.47
N LEU A 163 22.63 -4.46 -6.11
CA LEU A 163 24.08 -4.65 -6.18
C LEU A 163 24.57 -5.72 -5.20
N LYS A 164 24.02 -5.75 -3.98
CA LYS A 164 24.36 -6.72 -2.92
C LYS A 164 24.18 -8.17 -3.39
N TYR A 165 23.07 -8.45 -4.07
CA TYR A 165 22.76 -9.81 -4.54
C TYR A 165 23.51 -10.19 -5.82
N ARG A 166 23.78 -9.21 -6.69
CA ARG A 166 24.66 -9.42 -7.85
C ARG A 166 26.10 -9.76 -7.44
N GLN A 167 26.63 -9.11 -6.41
CA GLN A 167 28.01 -9.34 -5.96
C GLN A 167 28.18 -10.66 -5.19
N SER A 168 27.16 -11.05 -4.41
CA SER A 168 27.21 -12.26 -3.59
C SER A 168 26.77 -13.52 -4.34
N ASN A 169 26.25 -13.40 -5.56
CA ASN A 169 25.60 -14.48 -6.32
C ASN A 169 24.49 -15.20 -5.52
N LEU A 170 23.86 -14.51 -4.56
CA LEU A 170 22.77 -15.03 -3.77
C LEU A 170 21.43 -14.69 -4.41
N SER A 171 20.48 -15.61 -4.33
CA SER A 171 19.09 -15.34 -4.72
C SER A 171 18.47 -14.32 -3.75
N PRO A 172 17.93 -13.20 -4.24
CA PRO A 172 17.37 -12.15 -3.39
C PRO A 172 16.11 -12.64 -2.65
N PRO A 173 15.79 -12.08 -1.47
CA PRO A 173 14.52 -12.30 -0.80
C PRO A 173 13.38 -11.56 -1.54
N PRO A 174 12.24 -12.20 -1.83
CA PRO A 174 11.09 -11.52 -2.40
C PRO A 174 10.39 -10.69 -1.32
N LEU A 175 10.32 -9.38 -1.54
CA LEU A 175 9.69 -8.45 -0.61
C LEU A 175 8.74 -7.54 -1.38
N PHE A 176 7.45 -7.56 -1.02
CA PHE A 176 6.45 -6.67 -1.58
C PHE A 176 6.48 -5.32 -0.87
N ARG A 177 6.42 -4.25 -1.66
CA ARG A 177 6.42 -2.86 -1.19
C ARG A 177 5.57 -1.98 -2.07
N TYR A 178 5.24 -0.80 -1.56
CA TYR A 178 4.49 0.21 -2.29
C TYR A 178 5.36 1.03 -3.26
N CYS A 179 6.67 1.10 -3.00
CA CYS A 179 7.64 1.84 -3.80
C CYS A 179 8.85 0.96 -4.13
N SER A 180 9.40 1.15 -5.33
CA SER A 180 10.67 0.56 -5.75
C SER A 180 11.45 1.56 -6.63
N LYS A 181 12.70 1.26 -6.95
CA LYS A 181 13.54 2.02 -7.89
C LYS A 181 14.51 1.10 -8.62
N ARG A 182 15.11 1.59 -9.70
CA ARG A 182 15.92 0.78 -10.65
C ARG A 182 17.04 -0.04 -10.01
N ASP A 183 17.67 0.47 -8.96
CA ASP A 183 18.77 -0.18 -8.23
C ASP A 183 18.29 -1.12 -7.11
N HIS A 184 16.98 -1.39 -7.03
CA HIS A 184 16.36 -2.26 -6.03
C HIS A 184 15.60 -3.44 -6.69
N LEU A 185 15.23 -4.41 -5.86
CA LEU A 185 14.57 -5.67 -6.23
C LEU A 185 13.27 -5.89 -5.45
N ASP A 186 12.82 -4.89 -4.70
CA ASP A 186 11.51 -4.89 -4.06
C ASP A 186 10.41 -4.97 -5.13
N ILE A 187 9.41 -5.81 -4.90
CA ILE A 187 8.30 -6.07 -5.82
C ILE A 187 7.21 -5.01 -5.57
N PRO A 188 6.92 -4.11 -6.53
CA PRO A 188 5.85 -3.14 -6.38
C PRO A 188 4.49 -3.80 -6.21
N PHE A 189 3.73 -3.34 -5.22
CA PHE A 189 2.35 -3.73 -4.96
C PHE A 189 1.47 -2.48 -4.98
N PRO A 190 0.23 -2.55 -5.49
CA PRO A 190 -0.71 -1.43 -5.41
C PRO A 190 -0.84 -0.93 -3.97
N ASP A 191 -0.61 0.35 -3.75
CA ASP A 191 -0.58 0.88 -2.39
C ASP A 191 -1.97 0.99 -1.77
N TRP A 192 -1.99 1.26 -0.46
CA TRP A 192 -3.23 1.41 0.31
C TRP A 192 -4.11 2.56 -0.21
N SER A 193 -3.53 3.53 -0.90
CA SER A 193 -4.21 4.77 -1.28
C SER A 193 -5.31 4.55 -2.32
N PHE A 194 -5.31 3.42 -3.03
CA PHE A 194 -6.43 3.02 -3.88
C PHE A 194 -7.76 2.93 -3.13
N TRP A 195 -7.73 2.53 -1.85
CA TRP A 195 -8.91 2.50 -0.97
C TRP A 195 -9.12 3.79 -0.18
N GLY A 196 -8.18 4.72 -0.30
CA GLY A 196 -8.17 6.01 0.38
C GLY A 196 -7.12 6.08 1.49
N TRP A 197 -7.00 7.26 2.07
CA TRP A 197 -6.06 7.55 3.13
C TRP A 197 -6.69 8.51 4.13
N SER A 198 -7.45 7.94 5.06
CA SER A 198 -8.29 8.67 6.01
C SER A 198 -7.52 9.66 6.87
N GLU A 199 -6.28 9.33 7.22
CA GLU A 199 -5.37 10.13 8.03
C GLU A 199 -4.92 11.42 7.33
N THR A 200 -5.13 11.52 6.01
CA THR A 200 -4.84 12.71 5.19
C THR A 200 -6.07 13.28 4.51
N ASN A 201 -7.28 12.76 4.81
CA ASN A 201 -8.53 13.08 4.15
C ASN A 201 -8.52 12.83 2.62
N LEU A 202 -7.79 11.82 2.16
CA LEU A 202 -7.84 11.36 0.77
C LEU A 202 -8.96 10.32 0.64
N ALA A 203 -9.90 10.54 -0.28
CA ALA A 203 -10.95 9.57 -0.56
C ALA A 203 -10.41 8.37 -1.35
N SER A 204 -11.27 7.37 -1.58
CA SER A 204 -10.91 6.23 -2.44
C SER A 204 -10.60 6.69 -3.87
N TRP A 205 -9.82 5.90 -4.61
CA TRP A 205 -9.45 6.25 -5.99
C TRP A 205 -10.66 6.48 -6.90
N GLU A 206 -11.75 5.72 -6.72
CA GLU A 206 -12.98 5.89 -7.50
C GLU A 206 -13.62 7.27 -7.29
N GLU A 207 -13.70 7.71 -6.03
CA GLU A 207 -14.24 9.02 -5.67
C GLU A 207 -13.31 10.15 -6.10
N GLU A 208 -12.00 10.04 -5.79
CA GLU A 208 -11.00 11.03 -6.18
C GLU A 208 -10.91 11.19 -7.70
N PHE A 209 -10.96 10.08 -8.46
CA PHE A 209 -10.94 10.14 -9.92
C PHE A 209 -12.13 10.94 -10.46
N ASN A 210 -13.34 10.72 -9.93
CA ASN A 210 -14.53 11.47 -10.32
C ASN A 210 -14.40 12.96 -9.95
N ASN A 211 -13.93 13.27 -8.75
CA ASN A 211 -13.70 14.65 -8.30
C ASN A 211 -12.67 15.37 -9.16
N ILE A 212 -11.55 14.71 -9.49
CA ILE A 212 -10.51 15.24 -10.39
C ILE A 212 -11.09 15.49 -11.78
N LYS A 213 -11.93 14.60 -12.32
CA LYS A 213 -12.56 14.79 -13.63
C LYS A 213 -13.53 15.97 -13.63
N LEU A 214 -14.33 16.15 -12.59
CA LEU A 214 -15.23 17.30 -12.44
C LEU A 214 -14.43 18.61 -12.33
N GLY A 215 -13.42 18.65 -11.45
CA GLY A 215 -12.54 19.81 -11.30
C GLY A 215 -11.79 20.16 -12.58
N SER A 216 -11.33 19.17 -13.34
CA SER A 216 -10.64 19.38 -14.62
C SER A 216 -11.57 19.97 -15.70
N LYS A 217 -12.86 19.64 -15.69
CA LYS A 217 -13.87 20.19 -16.61
C LYS A 217 -14.36 21.58 -16.21
N ALA A 218 -14.23 21.95 -14.94
CA ALA A 218 -14.71 23.24 -14.43
C ALA A 218 -13.93 24.45 -15.01
N VAL A 219 -12.65 24.25 -15.38
CA VAL A 219 -11.79 25.31 -15.92
C VAL A 219 -11.06 24.80 -17.16
N LYS A 220 -11.32 25.44 -18.31
CA LYS A 220 -10.62 25.12 -19.56
C LYS A 220 -9.14 25.46 -19.43
N TRP A 221 -8.30 24.77 -20.21
CA TRP A 221 -6.85 24.98 -20.18
C TRP A 221 -6.44 26.45 -20.33
N ILE A 222 -7.01 27.16 -21.29
CA ILE A 222 -6.69 28.57 -21.58
C ILE A 222 -7.10 29.54 -20.46
N ASP A 223 -8.06 29.14 -19.62
CA ASP A 223 -8.59 29.93 -18.51
C ASP A 223 -7.87 29.63 -17.18
N ARG A 224 -6.91 28.68 -17.17
CA ARG A 224 -6.14 28.36 -15.96
C ARG A 224 -5.17 29.49 -15.66
N LYS A 225 -5.02 29.81 -14.37
CA LYS A 225 -4.01 30.78 -13.92
C LYS A 225 -2.62 30.28 -14.36
N PRO A 226 -1.79 31.10 -15.03
CA PRO A 226 -0.46 30.71 -15.48
C PRO A 226 0.54 30.80 -14.31
N ILE A 227 0.22 30.12 -13.20
CA ILE A 227 1.04 30.04 -12.00
C ILE A 227 1.44 28.60 -11.73
N ALA A 228 2.71 28.39 -11.37
CA ALA A 228 3.14 27.12 -10.82
C ALA A 228 2.58 26.99 -9.40
N TYR A 229 1.84 25.93 -9.12
CA TYR A 229 1.25 25.70 -7.79
C TYR A 229 1.78 24.41 -7.18
N TRP A 230 2.19 24.47 -5.91
CA TRP A 230 2.53 23.29 -5.13
C TRP A 230 2.03 23.44 -3.69
N ARG A 231 1.43 22.39 -3.15
CA ARG A 231 1.11 22.28 -1.72
C ARG A 231 1.50 20.90 -1.21
N GLY A 232 2.25 20.84 -0.12
CA GLY A 232 2.61 19.55 0.47
C GLY A 232 3.55 19.64 1.67
N ASN A 233 3.86 18.46 2.24
CA ASN A 233 4.77 18.33 3.37
C ASN A 233 6.25 18.35 2.89
N PRO A 234 7.07 19.35 3.29
CA PRO A 234 8.49 19.41 2.98
C PRO A 234 9.35 18.49 3.87
N ASP A 235 8.86 18.07 5.03
CA ASP A 235 9.61 17.34 6.07
C ASP A 235 9.68 15.82 5.81
N VAL A 236 9.88 15.43 4.55
CA VAL A 236 9.96 14.02 4.12
C VAL A 236 11.39 13.59 3.81
N SER A 237 12.37 14.25 4.45
CA SER A 237 13.81 14.11 4.17
C SER A 237 14.17 14.31 2.68
N SER A 238 13.46 15.22 1.99
CA SER A 238 13.73 15.55 0.59
C SER A 238 14.25 16.97 0.46
N HIS A 239 15.56 17.10 0.22
CA HIS A 239 16.21 18.40 0.03
C HIS A 239 15.56 19.23 -1.09
N ILE A 240 15.06 18.57 -2.13
CA ILE A 240 14.37 19.22 -3.24
C ILE A 240 13.07 19.88 -2.78
N ARG A 241 12.28 19.23 -1.92
CA ARG A 241 11.04 19.83 -1.39
C ARG A 241 11.33 21.00 -0.44
N THR A 242 12.39 20.91 0.36
CA THR A 242 12.81 22.04 1.20
C THR A 242 13.22 23.24 0.34
N LYS A 243 14.07 23.03 -0.67
CA LYS A 243 14.46 24.09 -1.61
C LYS A 243 13.31 24.67 -2.43
N LEU A 244 12.28 23.87 -2.72
CA LEU A 244 11.10 24.34 -3.46
C LEU A 244 10.39 25.49 -2.72
N LEU A 245 10.46 25.53 -1.39
CA LEU A 245 9.88 26.61 -0.58
C LEU A 245 10.52 27.97 -0.86
N ASP A 246 11.81 27.99 -1.19
CA ASP A 246 12.55 29.21 -1.53
C ASP A 246 12.06 29.83 -2.86
N CYS A 247 11.30 29.06 -3.66
CA CYS A 247 10.72 29.51 -4.92
C CYS A 247 9.32 30.17 -4.75
N ASN A 248 8.84 30.40 -3.53
CA ASN A 248 7.51 30.97 -3.28
C ASN A 248 7.45 32.49 -3.59
N SER A 249 7.43 32.85 -4.88
CA SER A 249 7.27 34.22 -5.33
C SER A 249 6.41 34.29 -6.58
N SER A 250 5.26 34.95 -6.46
CA SER A 250 4.37 35.21 -7.59
C SER A 250 4.96 36.21 -8.59
N SER A 251 5.77 37.18 -8.15
CA SER A 251 6.37 38.20 -9.01
C SER A 251 7.67 37.74 -9.69
N ALA A 252 8.50 36.96 -8.99
CA ALA A 252 9.80 36.51 -9.55
C ALA A 252 9.68 35.21 -10.35
N TRP A 253 8.86 34.26 -9.88
CA TRP A 253 8.80 32.90 -10.43
C TRP A 253 7.43 32.52 -10.99
N GLY A 254 6.41 33.37 -10.79
CA GLY A 254 5.03 33.00 -11.11
C GLY A 254 4.58 31.77 -10.32
N ALA A 255 5.02 31.63 -9.07
CA ALA A 255 4.81 30.41 -8.28
C ALA A 255 4.10 30.70 -6.94
N GLU A 256 3.25 29.75 -6.54
CA GLU A 256 2.58 29.69 -5.25
C GLU A 256 2.93 28.34 -4.60
N ILE A 257 3.78 28.37 -3.58
CA ILE A 257 4.30 27.19 -2.90
C ILE A 257 3.87 27.21 -1.44
N LEU A 258 3.03 26.25 -1.04
CA LEU A 258 2.40 26.19 0.27
C LEU A 258 2.86 24.95 1.06
N ARG A 259 3.22 25.15 2.33
CA ARG A 259 3.46 24.05 3.27
C ARG A 259 2.13 23.48 3.75
N GLN A 260 2.01 22.16 3.76
CA GLN A 260 0.90 21.42 4.37
C GLN A 260 1.30 20.85 5.72
#